data_AF-A0A7V0JG45-F1
#
_entry.id   AF-A0A7V0JG45-F1
#
_cell.length_a   1.000
_cell.length_b   1.000
_cell.length_c   1.000
_cell.angle_alpha   90.00
_cell.angle_beta   90.00
_cell.angle_gamma   90.00
#
_symmetry.space_group_name_H-M   'P 1'
#
loop_
_entity.id
_entity.type
_entity.pdbx_description
1 polymer ?
#
loop_
_entity_poly.entity_id
_entity_poly.type
_entity_poly.pdbx_seq_one_letter_code
_entity_poly.pdbx_strand_id
1 'polypeptide(L)' 'MNERCILIFKALSDETRQKILHFLNDGPLSVGEIVERTSLAQPTVSHHLNILK' A
#
# COMPACT_ATOMS: atom_id res chain seq x y z
N MET A 1 5.74 23.89 -2.59
CA MET A 1 5.65 22.43 -2.84
C MET A 1 4.39 22.19 -3.66
N ASN A 2 4.46 21.42 -4.76
CA ASN A 2 3.28 21.11 -5.58
C ASN A 2 2.26 20.28 -4.75
N GLU A 3 0.97 20.55 -4.90
CA GLU A 3 -0.11 19.82 -4.23
C GLU A 3 -0.04 18.30 -4.47
N ARG A 4 0.36 17.90 -5.68
CA ARG A 4 0.58 16.49 -6.02
C ARG A 4 1.65 15.82 -5.15
N CYS A 5 2.75 16.53 -4.86
CA CYS A 5 3.80 16.01 -3.99
C CYS A 5 3.27 15.79 -2.56
N ILE A 6 2.44 16.71 -2.05
CA ILE A 6 1.84 16.59 -0.72
C ILE A 6 0.99 15.31 -0.64
N LEU A 7 0.18 15.02 -1.66
CA LEU A 7 -0.65 13.81 -1.70
C LEU A 7 0.19 12.54 -1.76
N ILE A 8 1.25 12.52 -2.58
CA ILE A 8 2.17 11.38 -2.67
C ILE A 8 2.84 11.12 -1.32
N PHE A 9 3.39 12.15 -0.68
CA PHE A 9 4.05 11.97 0.62
C PHE A 9 3.07 11.55 1.72
N LYS A 10 1.81 12.00 1.69
CA LYS A 10 0.75 11.52 2.59
C LYS A 10 0.38 10.05 2.34
N ALA A 11 0.33 9.62 1.07
CA ALA A 11 0.14 8.22 0.74
C ALA A 11 1.35 7.39 1.22
N LEU A 12 2.57 7.89 1.07
CA LEU A 12 3.79 7.16 1.48
C LEU A 12 4.08 7.21 2.98
N SER A 13 3.45 8.07 3.78
CA SER A 13 3.77 8.24 5.21
C SER A 13 3.20 7.14 6.12
N ASP A 14 2.51 6.14 5.57
CA ASP A 14 1.88 5.06 6.32
C ASP A 14 2.69 3.77 6.18
N GLU A 15 3.03 3.18 7.31
CA GLU A 15 3.91 2.02 7.40
C GLU A 15 3.35 0.81 6.64
N THR A 16 2.03 0.58 6.69
CA THR A 16 1.40 -0.52 5.96
C THR A 16 1.53 -0.33 4.46
N ARG A 17 1.30 0.88 3.95
CA ARG A 17 1.47 1.17 2.52
C ARG A 17 2.92 1.02 2.08
N GLN A 18 3.90 1.42 2.91
CA GLN A 18 5.31 1.18 2.63
C GLN A 18 5.64 -0.31 2.56
N LYS A 19 5.11 -1.14 3.47
CA LYS A 19 5.28 -2.60 3.45
C LYS A 19 4.68 -3.22 2.19
N ILE A 20 3.48 -2.79 1.79
CA ILE A 20 2.83 -3.26 0.55
C ILE A 20 3.72 -2.95 -0.67
N LEU A 21 4.24 -1.73 -0.77
CA LEU A 21 5.15 -1.35 -1.86
C LEU A 21 6.45 -2.16 -1.82
N HIS A 22 7.00 -2.43 -0.64
CA HIS A 22 8.17 -3.27 -0.47
C HIS A 22 7.92 -4.72 -0.96
N PHE A 23 6.77 -5.31 -0.65
CA PHE A 23 6.43 -6.65 -1.15
C PHE A 23 6.23 -6.69 -2.67
N LEU A 24 5.64 -5.65 -3.24
CA LEU A 24 5.43 -5.54 -4.69
C LEU A 24 6.71 -5.27 -5.49
N ASN A 25 7.79 -4.85 -4.82
CA ASN A 25 9.10 -4.67 -5.45
C ASN A 25 9.69 -6.01 -5.93
N ASP A 26 9.33 -7.12 -5.29
CA ASP A 26 9.79 -8.46 -5.67
C ASP A 26 8.95 -9.06 -6.83
N GLY A 27 7.80 -8.44 -7.13
CA GLY A 27 6.91 -8.84 -8.21
C GLY A 27 5.43 -8.60 -7.90
N PRO A 28 4.54 -8.83 -8.88
CA PRO A 28 3.10 -8.72 -8.67
C PRO A 28 2.62 -9.72 -7.62
N LEU A 29 1.73 -9.27 -6.73
CA LEU A 29 1.06 -10.11 -5.74
C LEU A 29 -0.45 -9.92 -5.84
N SER A 30 -1.19 -10.99 -5.59
CA SER A 30 -2.63 -10.92 -5.39
C SER A 30 -2.97 -10.26 -4.05
N VAL A 31 -4.20 -9.77 -3.93
CA VAL A 31 -4.70 -9.20 -2.67
C VAL A 31 -4.64 -10.24 -1.53
N GLY A 32 -4.88 -11.53 -1.84
CA GLY A 32 -4.78 -12.62 -0.85
C GLY A 32 -3.37 -12.78 -0.30
N GLU A 33 -2.35 -12.79 -1.17
CA GLU A 33 -0.95 -12.87 -0.75
C GLU A 33 -0.54 -11.66 0.10
N ILE A 34 -1.05 -10.47 -0.21
CA ILE A 34 -0.79 -9.27 0.61
C ILE A 34 -1.49 -9.37 1.96
N VAL A 35 -2.73 -9.90 2.02
CA VAL A 35 -3.44 -10.19 3.27
C VAL A 35 -2.63 -11.13 4.15
N GLU A 36 -2.11 -12.22 3.58
CA GLU A 36 -1.29 -13.18 4.31
C GLU A 36 0.00 -12.55 4.84
N ARG A 37 0.73 -11.79 4.01
CA ARG A 37 2.00 -11.15 4.39
C ARG A 37 1.84 -10.03 5.41
N THR A 38 0.73 -9.30 5.37
CA THR A 38 0.47 -8.17 6.29
C THR A 38 -0.27 -8.59 7.56
N SER A 39 -0.90 -9.78 7.57
CA SER A 39 -1.84 -10.22 8.62
C SER A 39 -3.02 -9.26 8.84
N LEU A 40 -3.36 -8.46 7.83
CA LEU A 40 -4.50 -7.54 7.86
C LEU A 40 -5.70 -8.14 7.15
N ALA A 41 -6.91 -7.72 7.57
CA ALA A 41 -8.12 -8.10 6.87
C ALA A 41 -8.15 -7.55 5.43
N GLN A 42 -8.76 -8.31 4.52
CA GLN A 42 -8.87 -7.93 3.10
C GLN A 42 -9.45 -6.53 2.86
N PRO A 43 -10.51 -6.07 3.56
CA PRO A 43 -11.03 -4.71 3.37
C PRO A 43 -9.99 -3.62 3.66
N THR A 44 -9.14 -3.84 4.68
CA THR A 44 -8.05 -2.93 5.06
C THR A 44 -6.97 -2.88 3.98
N VAL A 45 -6.57 -4.04 3.46
CA VAL A 45 -5.60 -4.13 2.34
C VAL A 45 -6.14 -3.43 1.10
N SER A 46 -7.39 -3.69 0.72
CA SER A 46 -8.04 -3.03 -0.42
C SER A 46 -8.10 -1.51 -0.27
N HIS A 47 -8.39 -1.01 0.94
CA HIS A 47 -8.37 0.43 1.21
C HIS A 47 -6.98 1.05 0.99
N HIS A 48 -5.93 0.39 1.51
CA HIS A 48 -4.55 0.85 1.29
C HIS A 48 -4.14 0.83 -0.18
N LEU A 49 -4.50 -0.22 -0.93
CA LEU A 49 -4.23 -0.31 -2.37
C LEU A 49 -4.96 0.80 -3.15
N ASN A 50 -6.19 1.15 -2.76
CA ASN A 50 -6.92 2.24 -3.41
C ASN A 50 -6.29 3.61 -3.18
N ILE A 51 -5.61 3.83 -2.04
CA ILE A 51 -4.84 5.05 -1.77
C ILE A 51 -3.54 5.09 -2.60
N LEU A 52 -2.96 3.93 -2.91
CA LEU A 52 -1.71 3.80 -3.66
C LEU A 52 -1.88 3.90 -5.19
N LYS A 53 -3.12 3.83 -5.69
CA LYS A 53 -3.46 3.95 -7.12
C LYS A 53 -3.43 5.41 -7.59
#